data_AF-A0A5B2YY93-F1
#
_entry.id   AF-A0A5B2YY93-F1
#
_cell.length_a   1.000
_cell.length_b   1.000
_cell.length_c   1.000
_cell.angle_alpha   90.00
_cell.angle_beta   90.00
_cell.angle_gamma   90.00
#
_symmetry.space_group_name_H-M   'P 1'
#
loop_
_entity.id
_entity.type
_entity.pdbx_description
1 polymer ?
#
loop_
_entity_poly.entity_id
_entity_poly.type
_entity_poly.pdbx_seq_one_letter_code
_entity_poly.pdbx_strand_id
1 'polypeptide(L)'
;MSFSHASFAQNNNNITQNQITNNTDPQIDKNNFPFSLTIPVEKGYVNGNVSYFISTDASEQMIVSSVTNTTKFNVNYAPTLADTPEVSRQQGYVFTNGVEGNGTFDHQLPIATASADDEGYSPLFEINYVTWNNGSQPKVLKSAQEVLDAQAKGELTVLKSNVVINSPAVDLN
;
A
#
# COMPACT_ATOMS: atom_id res chain seq x y z
N MET A 1 -18.80 38.13 68.07
CA MET A 1 -17.73 37.81 69.03
C MET A 1 -16.45 37.61 68.24
N SER A 2 -15.40 38.32 68.62
CA SER A 2 -14.06 38.31 68.04
C SER A 2 -13.20 37.26 68.72
N PHE A 3 -12.38 36.51 67.96
CA PHE A 3 -11.05 35.97 68.29
C PHE A 3 -10.44 35.47 66.97
N SER A 4 -9.14 35.43 66.70
CA SER A 4 -7.92 36.05 67.20
C SER A 4 -6.85 35.49 66.24
N HIS A 5 -5.90 36.31 65.83
CA HIS A 5 -4.78 35.91 64.98
C HIS A 5 -3.90 34.86 65.68
N ALA A 6 -3.43 33.88 64.91
CA ALA A 6 -2.20 33.15 65.21
C ALA A 6 -1.36 33.11 63.93
N SER A 7 -0.27 33.86 63.96
CA SER A 7 0.79 33.88 62.95
C SER A 7 1.71 32.68 63.20
N PHE A 8 2.05 31.93 62.15
CA PHE A 8 3.23 31.06 62.15
C PHE A 8 4.03 31.24 60.85
N ALA A 9 5.35 31.27 61.04
CA ALA A 9 6.37 31.84 60.19
C ALA A 9 6.60 31.13 58.85
N GLN A 10 7.12 31.91 57.91
CA GLN A 10 7.62 31.52 56.59
C GLN A 10 8.70 30.44 56.69
N ASN A 11 8.59 29.40 55.85
CA ASN A 11 9.74 28.63 55.42
C ASN A 11 10.01 28.96 53.94
N ASN A 12 11.14 29.64 53.70
CA ASN A 12 11.60 30.07 52.39
C ASN A 12 12.22 28.89 51.64
N ASN A 13 11.51 28.33 50.67
CA ASN A 13 12.14 27.60 49.58
C ASN A 13 12.01 28.45 48.32
N ASN A 14 13.12 29.08 47.93
CA ASN A 14 13.29 29.83 46.70
C ASN A 14 13.07 28.91 45.49
N ILE A 15 11.87 28.96 44.90
CA ILE A 15 11.65 28.54 43.52
C ILE A 15 11.72 29.81 42.70
N THR A 16 12.87 30.04 42.09
CA THR A 16 13.09 31.18 41.19
C THR A 16 12.11 31.08 40.02
N GLN A 17 11.21 32.05 39.93
CA GLN A 17 10.44 32.36 38.73
C GLN A 17 11.39 32.52 37.55
N ASN A 18 11.25 31.67 36.54
CA ASN A 18 11.59 32.05 35.17
C ASN A 18 10.43 31.66 34.25
N GLN A 19 9.61 32.68 34.01
CA GLN A 19 9.05 33.06 32.71
C GLN A 19 8.25 32.02 31.92
N ILE A 20 6.93 32.18 32.02
CA ILE A 20 6.01 31.92 30.91
C ILE A 20 6.36 32.92 29.81
N THR A 21 6.85 32.44 28.66
CA THR A 21 6.49 32.93 27.31
C THR A 21 7.14 32.01 26.27
N ASN A 22 6.32 31.30 25.49
CA ASN A 22 6.23 31.42 24.03
C ASN A 22 5.74 30.11 23.40
N ASN A 23 4.64 30.24 22.65
CA ASN A 23 4.23 29.31 21.63
C ASN A 23 5.42 28.92 20.75
N THR A 24 5.76 27.64 20.75
CA THR A 24 6.35 27.00 19.59
C THR A 24 5.51 25.76 19.33
N ASP A 25 4.57 25.91 18.40
CA ASP A 25 4.23 24.83 17.49
C ASP A 25 5.55 24.13 17.12
N PRO A 26 5.74 22.83 17.37
CA PRO A 26 6.98 22.17 16.99
C PRO A 26 7.13 22.33 15.48
N GLN A 27 7.97 23.29 15.07
CA GLN A 27 8.45 23.35 13.70
C GLN A 27 9.21 22.07 13.49
N ILE A 28 8.52 21.08 12.89
CA ILE A 28 9.16 19.93 12.31
C ILE A 28 10.12 20.51 11.28
N ASP A 29 11.41 20.51 11.63
CA ASP A 29 12.47 20.79 10.68
C ASP A 29 12.33 19.74 9.58
N LYS A 30 11.78 20.15 8.44
CA LYS A 30 11.53 19.27 7.29
C LYS A 30 12.82 18.63 6.76
N ASN A 31 13.98 19.12 7.19
CA ASN A 31 15.29 18.62 6.79
C ASN A 31 15.89 17.62 7.80
N ASN A 32 15.22 17.34 8.92
CA ASN A 32 15.77 16.50 9.98
C ASN A 32 14.75 15.47 10.48
N PHE A 33 14.19 14.68 9.55
CA PHE A 33 13.59 13.39 9.92
C PHE A 33 14.73 12.46 10.36
N PRO A 34 14.79 12.02 11.63
CA PRO A 34 15.96 11.32 12.17
C PRO A 34 16.10 9.87 11.68
N PHE A 35 15.30 9.44 10.70
CA PHE A 35 15.33 8.10 10.13
C PHE A 35 14.95 8.12 8.64
N SER A 36 15.63 7.29 7.85
CA SER A 36 15.26 6.98 6.47
C SER A 36 14.58 5.62 6.43
N LEU A 37 13.50 5.50 5.66
CA LEU A 37 12.82 4.23 5.40
C LEU A 37 13.10 3.79 3.96
N THR A 38 13.57 2.56 3.80
CA THR A 38 13.71 1.92 2.49
C THR A 38 12.49 1.04 2.25
N ILE A 39 11.69 1.38 1.24
CA ILE A 39 10.55 0.56 0.79
C ILE A 39 10.95 -0.09 -0.54
N PRO A 40 10.92 -1.42 -0.66
CA PRO A 40 11.23 -2.10 -1.91
C PRO A 40 10.16 -1.79 -2.96
N VAL A 41 10.63 -1.60 -4.19
CA VAL A 41 9.77 -1.32 -5.32
C VAL A 41 9.48 -2.61 -6.08
N GLU A 42 8.21 -2.85 -6.33
CA GLU A 42 7.68 -3.94 -7.14
C GLU A 42 7.49 -3.50 -8.59
N LYS A 43 7.53 -4.45 -9.52
CA LYS A 43 7.30 -4.21 -10.95
C LYS A 43 5.96 -4.79 -11.36
N GLY A 44 5.22 -4.04 -12.18
CA GLY A 44 4.04 -4.51 -12.88
C GLY A 44 4.01 -4.01 -14.31
N TYR A 45 3.08 -4.51 -15.11
CA TYR A 45 2.81 -3.96 -16.44
C TYR A 45 1.58 -3.04 -16.43
N VAL A 46 1.69 -1.91 -17.12
CA VAL A 46 0.56 -1.03 -17.46
C VAL A 46 0.65 -0.71 -18.94
N ASN A 47 -0.39 -1.06 -19.71
CA ASN A 47 -0.49 -0.75 -21.14
C ASN A 47 0.77 -1.12 -21.96
N GLY A 48 1.37 -2.28 -21.67
CA GLY A 48 2.57 -2.78 -22.35
C GLY A 48 3.91 -2.36 -21.75
N ASN A 49 3.91 -1.36 -20.85
CA ASN A 49 5.11 -0.78 -20.24
C ASN A 49 5.32 -1.30 -18.82
N VAL A 50 6.58 -1.33 -18.37
CA VAL A 50 6.89 -1.62 -16.96
C VAL A 50 6.60 -0.37 -16.12
N SER A 51 5.85 -0.55 -15.04
CA SER A 51 5.58 0.45 -14.01
C SER A 51 6.01 -0.07 -12.65
N TYR A 52 6.14 0.85 -11.71
CA TYR A 52 6.72 0.61 -10.40
C TYR A 52 5.71 0.92 -9.31
N PHE A 53 5.66 0.05 -8.29
CA PHE A 53 4.68 0.13 -7.21
C PHE A 53 5.35 -0.17 -5.88
N ILE A 54 4.73 0.26 -4.79
CA ILE A 54 5.04 -0.21 -3.44
C ILE A 54 3.76 -0.78 -2.84
N SER A 55 3.84 -1.79 -1.99
CA SER A 55 2.67 -2.34 -1.30
C SER A 55 2.77 -2.16 0.20
N THR A 56 1.74 -1.57 0.81
CA THR A 56 1.75 -1.24 2.25
C THR A 56 0.74 -2.03 3.07
N ASP A 57 -0.43 -2.32 2.50
CA ASP A 57 -1.55 -2.94 3.20
C ASP A 57 -2.32 -3.88 2.24
N ALA A 58 -2.84 -5.00 2.74
CA ALA A 58 -3.70 -5.89 1.97
C ALA A 58 -4.84 -6.47 2.81
N SER A 59 -5.99 -6.71 2.18
CA SER A 59 -7.19 -7.22 2.85
C SER A 59 -7.18 -8.72 3.12
N GLU A 60 -6.21 -9.45 2.57
CA GLU A 60 -6.10 -10.91 2.68
C GLU A 60 -4.71 -11.33 3.19
N GLN A 61 -4.67 -12.21 4.19
CA GLN A 61 -3.43 -12.72 4.81
C GLN A 61 -2.49 -13.40 3.81
N MET A 62 -3.04 -14.06 2.78
CA MET A 62 -2.24 -14.73 1.76
C MET A 62 -1.44 -13.72 0.93
N ILE A 63 -2.06 -12.60 0.55
CA ILE A 63 -1.38 -11.51 -0.18
C ILE A 63 -0.36 -10.81 0.71
N VAL A 64 -0.71 -10.52 1.97
CA VAL A 64 0.25 -9.99 2.97
C VAL A 64 1.50 -10.87 3.04
N SER A 65 1.29 -12.19 3.20
CA SER A 65 2.38 -13.15 3.33
C SER A 65 3.21 -13.25 2.04
N SER A 66 2.55 -13.32 0.88
CA SER A 66 3.23 -13.41 -0.42
C SER A 66 4.11 -12.21 -0.67
N VAL A 67 3.56 -10.99 -0.55
CA VAL A 67 4.32 -9.76 -0.83
C VAL A 67 5.41 -9.55 0.21
N THR A 68 5.14 -9.80 1.50
CA THR A 68 6.16 -9.68 2.56
C THR A 68 7.31 -10.66 2.34
N ASN A 69 7.02 -11.90 1.94
CA ASN A 69 8.05 -12.91 1.69
C ASN A 69 8.90 -12.58 0.47
N THR A 70 8.30 -12.04 -0.60
CA THR A 70 9.02 -11.65 -1.82
C THR A 70 9.87 -10.39 -1.61
N THR A 71 9.29 -9.35 -1.02
CA THR A 71 9.92 -8.02 -0.92
C THR A 71 10.77 -7.82 0.33
N LYS A 72 10.58 -8.66 1.36
CA LYS A 72 11.14 -8.50 2.71
C LYS A 72 10.68 -7.24 3.45
N PHE A 73 9.64 -6.58 2.94
CA PHE A 73 8.99 -5.44 3.60
C PHE A 73 7.67 -5.87 4.22
N ASN A 74 7.38 -5.37 5.43
CA ASN A 74 6.19 -5.76 6.16
C ASN A 74 4.94 -5.08 5.56
N VAL A 75 4.07 -5.88 4.96
CA VAL A 75 2.74 -5.45 4.53
C VAL A 75 1.76 -5.63 5.69
N ASN A 76 0.92 -4.64 5.97
CA ASN A 76 -0.08 -4.76 7.02
C ASN A 76 -1.30 -5.55 6.56
N TYR A 77 -1.87 -6.34 7.47
CA TYR A 77 -3.19 -6.93 7.25
C TYR A 77 -4.29 -5.91 7.56
N ALA A 78 -5.04 -5.52 6.54
CA ALA A 78 -6.09 -4.49 6.60
C ALA A 78 -7.39 -5.00 5.94
N PRO A 79 -8.16 -5.88 6.60
CA PRO A 79 -9.33 -6.53 6.01
C PRO A 79 -10.41 -5.54 5.54
N THR A 80 -10.53 -4.37 6.20
CA THR A 80 -11.51 -3.33 5.84
C THR A 80 -11.25 -2.67 4.48
N LEU A 81 -10.08 -2.89 3.86
CA LEU A 81 -9.87 -2.46 2.47
C LEU A 81 -10.88 -3.14 1.52
N ALA A 82 -11.33 -4.35 1.83
CA ALA A 82 -12.36 -5.07 1.08
C ALA A 82 -13.77 -4.47 1.22
N ASP A 83 -13.96 -3.46 2.08
CA ASP A 83 -15.23 -2.72 2.22
C ASP A 83 -15.25 -1.43 1.39
N THR A 84 -14.14 -1.06 0.76
CA THR A 84 -14.07 0.15 -0.10
C THR A 84 -15.02 0.03 -1.30
N PRO A 85 -15.66 1.09 -1.79
CA PRO A 85 -16.54 0.98 -2.96
C PRO A 85 -15.79 0.45 -4.18
N GLU A 86 -16.37 -0.45 -4.97
CA GLU A 86 -15.71 -1.02 -6.16
C GLU A 86 -15.26 0.07 -7.16
N VAL A 87 -16.04 1.16 -7.28
CA VAL A 87 -15.71 2.32 -8.13
C VAL A 87 -14.45 3.08 -7.70
N SER A 88 -13.98 2.86 -6.47
CA SER A 88 -12.75 3.44 -5.93
C SER A 88 -11.55 2.52 -6.08
N ARG A 89 -11.71 1.35 -6.71
CA ARG A 89 -10.67 0.35 -6.88
C ARG A 89 -10.30 0.22 -8.35
N GLN A 90 -9.02 0.31 -8.64
CA GLN A 90 -8.52 -0.09 -9.95
C GLN A 90 -8.33 -1.61 -10.02
N GLN A 91 -8.23 -2.17 -11.23
CA GLN A 91 -8.13 -3.61 -11.38
C GLN A 91 -6.66 -4.03 -11.54
N GLY A 92 -6.25 -5.00 -10.73
CA GLY A 92 -4.97 -5.69 -10.85
C GLY A 92 -5.21 -7.15 -11.26
N TYR A 93 -4.33 -7.70 -12.09
CA TYR A 93 -4.38 -9.09 -12.54
C TYR A 93 -3.12 -9.82 -12.09
N VAL A 94 -3.30 -10.88 -11.30
CA VAL A 94 -2.24 -11.69 -10.72
C VAL A 94 -2.34 -13.12 -11.23
N PHE A 95 -1.24 -13.68 -11.74
CA PHE A 95 -1.23 -14.98 -12.39
C PHE A 95 -0.97 -16.09 -11.37
N THR A 96 -1.81 -17.12 -11.37
CA THR A 96 -1.68 -18.28 -10.46
C THR A 96 -1.08 -19.52 -11.13
N ASN A 97 -0.82 -19.44 -12.45
CA ASN A 97 -0.11 -20.44 -13.24
C ASN A 97 0.45 -19.78 -14.52
N GLY A 98 1.10 -20.59 -15.37
CA GLY A 98 1.56 -20.18 -16.69
C GLY A 98 3.04 -19.87 -16.72
N VAL A 99 3.41 -18.71 -17.27
CA VAL A 99 4.83 -18.32 -17.43
C VAL A 99 5.44 -18.08 -16.05
N GLU A 100 6.48 -18.83 -15.69
CA GLU A 100 7.29 -18.62 -14.48
C GLU A 100 8.02 -17.27 -14.53
N GLY A 101 8.14 -16.60 -13.38
CA GLY A 101 8.74 -15.28 -13.31
C GLY A 101 8.87 -14.75 -11.88
N ASN A 102 9.13 -13.45 -11.79
CA ASN A 102 9.36 -12.76 -10.50
C ASN A 102 8.11 -12.02 -9.99
N GLY A 103 6.92 -12.37 -10.47
CA GLY A 103 5.65 -11.84 -9.98
C GLY A 103 5.14 -12.60 -8.75
N THR A 104 3.94 -12.22 -8.29
CA THR A 104 3.25 -12.94 -7.21
C THR A 104 3.02 -14.40 -7.61
N PHE A 105 3.14 -15.32 -6.65
CA PHE A 105 3.06 -16.78 -6.87
C PHE A 105 4.09 -17.34 -7.87
N ASP A 106 5.24 -16.68 -8.02
CA ASP A 106 6.37 -17.12 -8.87
C ASP A 106 6.05 -17.21 -10.38
N HIS A 107 5.04 -16.45 -10.83
CA HIS A 107 4.65 -16.33 -12.22
C HIS A 107 5.02 -14.95 -12.81
N GLN A 108 4.52 -14.63 -13.99
CA GLN A 108 4.80 -13.33 -14.62
C GLN A 108 4.38 -12.13 -13.74
N LEU A 109 4.93 -10.96 -14.07
CA LEU A 109 4.60 -9.71 -13.40
C LEU A 109 3.08 -9.44 -13.43
N PRO A 110 2.52 -8.86 -12.35
CA PRO A 110 1.13 -8.46 -12.33
C PRO A 110 0.86 -7.36 -13.36
N ILE A 111 -0.39 -7.24 -13.77
CA ILE A 111 -0.85 -6.22 -14.71
C ILE A 111 -1.82 -5.29 -13.99
N ALA A 112 -1.67 -3.98 -14.16
CA ALA A 112 -2.63 -2.98 -13.69
C ALA A 112 -3.32 -2.28 -14.85
N THR A 113 -4.52 -1.75 -14.60
CA THR A 113 -5.29 -1.01 -15.61
C THR A 113 -4.83 0.43 -15.81
N ALA A 114 -4.17 1.03 -14.81
CA ALA A 114 -3.77 2.43 -14.81
C ALA A 114 -2.48 2.66 -14.01
N SER A 115 -1.75 3.69 -14.41
CA SER A 115 -0.60 4.28 -13.72
C SER A 115 -0.98 5.62 -13.09
N ALA A 116 -0.09 6.26 -12.33
CA ALA A 116 -0.39 7.49 -11.58
C ALA A 116 -0.89 8.66 -12.46
N ASP A 117 -0.50 8.69 -13.74
CA ASP A 117 -0.85 9.75 -14.68
C ASP A 117 -2.13 9.45 -15.49
N ASP A 118 -2.70 8.26 -15.34
CA ASP A 118 -3.89 7.83 -16.08
C ASP A 118 -5.18 8.29 -15.38
N GLU A 119 -6.20 8.64 -16.17
CA GLU A 119 -7.53 8.91 -15.63
C GLU A 119 -8.12 7.66 -14.97
N GLY A 120 -8.69 7.84 -13.77
CA GLY A 120 -9.25 6.72 -13.01
C GLY A 120 -8.20 5.91 -12.23
N TYR A 121 -6.95 6.39 -12.15
CA TYR A 121 -5.95 5.83 -11.23
C TYR A 121 -6.48 5.74 -9.80
N SER A 122 -6.25 4.59 -9.17
CA SER A 122 -6.46 4.40 -7.74
C SER A 122 -5.28 3.62 -7.15
N PRO A 123 -4.72 4.02 -6.01
CA PRO A 123 -3.72 3.19 -5.33
C PRO A 123 -4.33 1.91 -4.72
N LEU A 124 -5.66 1.77 -4.71
CA LEU A 124 -6.35 0.57 -4.24
C LEU A 124 -6.66 -0.35 -5.41
N PHE A 125 -6.06 -1.54 -5.41
CA PHE A 125 -6.23 -2.52 -6.47
C PHE A 125 -7.13 -3.63 -5.98
N GLU A 126 -8.19 -3.92 -6.72
CA GLU A 126 -8.84 -5.21 -6.59
C GLU A 126 -8.04 -6.26 -7.38
N ILE A 127 -7.60 -7.29 -6.67
CA ILE A 127 -6.85 -8.41 -7.25
C ILE A 127 -7.83 -9.35 -7.97
N ASN A 128 -7.57 -9.57 -9.25
CA ASN A 128 -8.22 -10.58 -10.05
C ASN A 128 -7.22 -11.70 -10.32
N TYR A 129 -7.56 -12.92 -9.92
CA TYR A 129 -6.69 -14.07 -10.13
C TYR A 129 -6.86 -14.60 -11.55
N VAL A 130 -5.75 -14.77 -12.25
CA VAL A 130 -5.70 -15.21 -13.64
C VAL A 130 -5.10 -16.60 -13.73
N THR A 131 -5.84 -17.52 -14.33
CA THR A 131 -5.41 -18.91 -14.52
C THR A 131 -5.55 -19.28 -16.00
N TRP A 132 -4.45 -19.65 -16.65
CA TRP A 132 -4.45 -20.27 -17.97
C TRP A 132 -5.19 -21.61 -17.94
N ASN A 133 -6.09 -21.82 -18.91
CA ASN A 133 -6.89 -23.03 -19.01
C ASN A 133 -6.06 -24.19 -19.58
N ASN A 134 -6.43 -25.42 -19.22
CA ASN A 134 -5.80 -26.64 -19.76
C ASN A 134 -5.84 -26.67 -21.29
N GLY A 135 -4.72 -27.03 -21.93
CA GLY A 135 -4.59 -27.09 -23.38
C GLY A 135 -4.26 -25.75 -24.06
N SER A 136 -4.26 -24.64 -23.31
CA SER A 136 -3.77 -23.34 -23.79
C SER A 136 -2.24 -23.28 -23.72
N GLN A 137 -1.65 -22.33 -24.44
CA GLN A 137 -0.22 -22.07 -24.41
C GLN A 137 0.06 -20.74 -23.69
N PRO A 138 0.48 -20.77 -22.41
CA PRO A 138 0.77 -19.56 -21.66
C PRO A 138 1.82 -18.69 -22.35
N LYS A 139 1.59 -17.38 -22.34
CA LYS A 139 2.52 -16.36 -22.83
C LYS A 139 2.50 -15.17 -21.89
N VAL A 140 3.54 -14.33 -21.98
CA VAL A 140 3.57 -13.09 -21.21
C VAL A 140 2.48 -12.15 -21.73
N LEU A 141 1.65 -11.66 -20.81
CA LEU A 141 0.66 -10.61 -21.09
C LEU A 141 1.10 -9.33 -20.37
N LYS A 142 0.90 -8.18 -21.01
CA LYS A 142 1.42 -6.89 -20.55
C LYS A 142 0.36 -5.79 -20.47
N SER A 143 -0.90 -6.10 -20.72
CA SER A 143 -2.00 -5.14 -20.57
C SER A 143 -3.29 -5.83 -20.16
N ALA A 144 -4.18 -5.07 -19.52
CA ALA A 144 -5.50 -5.56 -19.16
C ALA A 144 -6.29 -6.01 -20.40
N GLN A 145 -6.15 -5.29 -21.52
CA GLN A 145 -6.78 -5.67 -22.78
C GLN A 145 -6.32 -7.06 -23.26
N GLU A 146 -5.03 -7.37 -23.16
CA GLU A 146 -4.51 -8.69 -23.53
C GLU A 146 -5.08 -9.81 -22.64
N VAL A 147 -5.30 -9.54 -21.35
CA VAL A 147 -5.96 -10.49 -20.43
C VAL A 147 -7.41 -10.73 -20.87
N LEU A 148 -8.16 -9.66 -21.13
CA LEU A 148 -9.56 -9.76 -21.55
C LEU A 148 -9.70 -10.45 -22.92
N ASP A 149 -8.80 -10.19 -23.86
CA ASP A 149 -8.78 -10.84 -25.16
C ASP A 149 -8.49 -12.35 -25.04
N ALA A 150 -7.53 -12.73 -24.18
CA ALA A 150 -7.22 -14.13 -23.91
C ALA A 150 -8.39 -14.84 -23.20
N GLN A 151 -9.07 -14.14 -22.27
CA GLN A 151 -10.28 -14.63 -21.62
C GLN A 151 -11.41 -14.85 -22.63
N ALA A 152 -11.64 -13.89 -23.52
CA ALA A 152 -12.69 -13.97 -24.55
C ALA A 152 -12.45 -15.12 -25.55
N LYS A 153 -11.18 -15.50 -25.78
CA LYS A 153 -10.79 -16.67 -26.58
C LYS A 153 -10.88 -18.00 -25.82
N GLY A 154 -11.18 -17.97 -24.52
CA GLY A 154 -11.21 -19.15 -23.67
C GLY A 154 -9.83 -19.70 -23.30
N GLU A 155 -8.75 -18.92 -23.48
CA GLU A 155 -7.39 -19.35 -23.20
C GLU A 155 -7.08 -19.30 -21.69
N LEU A 156 -7.74 -18.41 -20.96
CA LEU A 156 -7.60 -18.23 -19.52
C LEU A 156 -8.94 -17.91 -18.86
N THR A 157 -8.97 -18.02 -17.53
CA THR A 157 -10.09 -17.62 -16.66
C THR A 157 -9.61 -16.51 -15.73
N VAL A 158 -10.49 -15.54 -15.47
CA VAL A 158 -10.29 -14.45 -14.50
C VAL A 158 -11.29 -14.61 -13.37
N LEU A 159 -10.80 -14.75 -12.14
CA LEU A 159 -11.60 -14.80 -10.92
C LEU A 159 -11.49 -13.47 -10.18
N LYS A 160 -12.62 -12.74 -10.13
CA LYS A 160 -12.77 -11.55 -9.28
C LYS A 160 -12.82 -12.01 -7.81
N SER A 161 -11.96 -11.46 -6.95
CA SER A 161 -11.74 -11.99 -5.60
C SER A 161 -12.18 -11.09 -4.44
N ASN A 162 -12.57 -9.83 -4.69
CA ASN A 162 -12.81 -8.79 -3.67
C ASN A 162 -11.60 -8.54 -2.74
N VAL A 163 -10.43 -9.09 -3.05
CA VAL A 163 -9.19 -8.86 -2.31
C VAL A 163 -8.61 -7.53 -2.76
N VAL A 164 -8.32 -6.65 -1.81
CA VAL A 164 -7.82 -5.30 -2.07
C VAL A 164 -6.42 -5.14 -1.50
N ILE A 165 -5.52 -4.60 -2.32
CA ILE A 165 -4.16 -4.19 -1.90
C ILE A 165 -4.01 -2.68 -2.12
N ASN A 166 -3.44 -1.99 -1.12
CA ASN A 166 -2.98 -0.62 -1.27
C ASN A 166 -1.56 -0.66 -1.85
N SER A 167 -1.46 -0.41 -3.16
CA SER A 167 -0.22 -0.57 -3.93
C SER A 167 0.10 0.66 -4.80
N PRO A 168 0.33 1.85 -4.22
CA PRO A 168 0.50 3.07 -5.00
C PRO A 168 1.66 2.97 -6.00
N ALA A 169 1.44 3.52 -7.19
CA ALA A 169 2.47 3.73 -8.20
C ALA A 169 3.52 4.74 -7.69
N VAL A 170 4.78 4.47 -8.02
CA VAL A 170 5.91 5.35 -7.71
C VAL A 170 6.68 5.69 -8.98
N ASP A 171 7.03 6.96 -9.13
CA ASP A 171 7.96 7.39 -10.17
C ASP A 171 9.40 7.29 -9.65
N LEU A 172 10.27 6.74 -10.48
CA LEU A 172 11.70 6.54 -10.18
C LEU A 172 12.60 7.40 -11.08
N ASN A 173 12.03 8.31 -11.86
CA ASN A 173 12.74 9.18 -12.80
C ASN A 173 13.10 10.56 -12.23
#